data_AF-A0A2H5X0I6-F1
#
_entry.id   AF-A0A2H5X0I6-F1
#
_cell.length_a   1.000
_cell.length_b   1.000
_cell.length_c   1.000
_cell.angle_alpha   90.00
_cell.angle_beta   90.00
_cell.angle_gamma   90.00
#
_symmetry.space_group_name_H-M   'P 1'
#
loop_
_entity.id
_entity.type
_entity.pdbx_description
1 polymer ?
#
loop_
_entity_poly.entity_id
_entity_poly.type
_entity_poly.pdbx_seq_one_letter_code
_entity_poly.pdbx_strand_id
1 'polypeptide(L)'
;MKIVRYSLGVEALSYMRWALEPASRTLFPYLLDLLNLQAGMVYTFAPEGLSHDILHTFRASIAPKRDMGAFGCDGTGLLLRSASVDDSALQEAASREVQAFLTCHSKHVAVFAEQLHSARHLSHLQKHDVRLMVLNEEVYFFLTGEDADLSRIQNTLSVANVPTPPLVGVLFLASDRLLQRCWGTRLVELQEDDVHEIVSGVKVVVIGAYDGEGFLFWRIIG
;
A
#
# COMPACT_ATOMS: atom_id res chain seq x y z
N MET A 1 4.41 -18.45 12.89
CA MET A 1 3.26 -18.71 11.98
C MET A 1 3.72 -18.39 10.56
N LYS A 2 3.34 -19.18 9.55
CA LYS A 2 3.78 -18.95 8.16
C LYS A 2 2.81 -17.97 7.48
N ILE A 3 3.35 -16.89 6.91
CA ILE A 3 2.60 -15.95 6.06
C ILE A 3 2.71 -16.43 4.61
N VAL A 4 1.59 -16.47 3.89
CA VAL A 4 1.50 -16.88 2.49
C VAL A 4 0.70 -15.87 1.69
N ARG A 5 0.89 -15.92 0.37
CA ARG A 5 0.16 -15.07 -0.58
C ARG A 5 -1.15 -15.74 -1.00
N TYR A 6 -2.24 -14.97 -0.99
CA TYR A 6 -3.54 -15.38 -1.49
C TYR A 6 -3.96 -14.53 -2.69
N SER A 7 -4.43 -15.15 -3.76
CA SER A 7 -5.08 -14.45 -4.86
C SER A 7 -6.55 -14.17 -4.52
N LEU A 8 -7.02 -12.98 -4.92
CA LEU A 8 -8.34 -12.45 -4.60
C LEU A 8 -9.08 -12.09 -5.88
N GLY A 9 -10.41 -12.01 -5.77
CA GLY A 9 -11.33 -11.78 -6.87
C GLY A 9 -11.84 -10.33 -6.95
N VAL A 10 -13.06 -10.20 -7.46
CA VAL A 10 -13.71 -8.92 -7.78
C VAL A 10 -14.04 -8.10 -6.53
N GLU A 11 -14.25 -8.76 -5.39
CA GLU A 11 -14.53 -8.15 -4.10
C GLU A 11 -13.36 -7.30 -3.61
N ALA A 12 -12.14 -7.82 -3.68
CA ALA A 12 -10.93 -7.10 -3.31
C ALA A 12 -10.67 -5.93 -4.28
N LEU A 13 -10.91 -6.13 -5.58
CA LEU A 13 -10.83 -5.05 -6.55
C LEU A 13 -11.85 -3.94 -6.25
N SER A 14 -13.08 -4.30 -5.88
CA SER A 14 -14.14 -3.35 -5.53
C SER A 14 -13.76 -2.53 -4.30
N TYR A 15 -13.13 -3.16 -3.30
CA TYR A 15 -12.59 -2.46 -2.14
C TYR A 15 -11.47 -1.48 -2.54
N MET A 16 -10.53 -1.89 -3.39
CA MET A 16 -9.46 -1.00 -3.86
C MET A 16 -10.02 0.22 -4.61
N ARG A 17 -11.08 0.03 -5.40
CA ARG A 17 -11.78 1.14 -6.08
C ARG A 17 -12.46 2.06 -5.07
N TRP A 18 -13.18 1.52 -4.09
CA TRP A 18 -13.77 2.32 -3.01
C TRP A 18 -12.73 3.13 -2.22
N ALA A 19 -11.54 2.56 -1.95
CA ALA A 19 -10.47 3.27 -1.25
C ALA A 19 -9.90 4.46 -2.06
N LEU A 20 -10.03 4.43 -3.38
CA LEU A 20 -9.59 5.49 -4.29
C LEU A 20 -10.72 6.48 -4.67
N GLU A 21 -11.99 6.15 -4.37
CA GLU A 21 -13.16 6.99 -4.69
C GLU A 21 -13.16 8.39 -4.06
N PRO A 22 -12.55 8.64 -2.87
CA PRO A 22 -12.28 9.99 -2.40
C PRO A 22 -11.27 10.69 -3.33
N ALA A 23 -11.76 11.16 -4.48
CA ALA A 23 -10.99 11.63 -5.64
C ALA A 23 -10.35 13.01 -5.44
N SER A 24 -10.02 13.41 -4.21
CA SER A 24 -9.40 14.70 -3.92
C SER A 24 -7.91 14.75 -4.27
N ARG A 25 -7.32 13.63 -4.72
CA ARG A 25 -5.90 13.51 -5.05
C ARG A 25 -5.69 13.33 -6.54
N THR A 26 -4.65 13.97 -7.04
CA THR A 26 -4.35 14.01 -8.48
C THR A 26 -4.09 12.62 -9.05
N LEU A 27 -3.39 11.73 -8.34
CA LEU A 27 -3.13 10.36 -8.84
C LEU A 27 -4.38 9.46 -8.86
N PHE A 28 -5.33 9.65 -7.93
CA PHE A 28 -6.34 8.64 -7.63
C PHE A 28 -7.31 8.35 -8.79
N PRO A 29 -7.86 9.37 -9.50
CA PRO A 29 -8.70 9.14 -10.67
C PRO A 29 -8.00 8.30 -11.74
N TYR A 30 -6.73 8.57 -12.01
CA TYR A 30 -5.97 7.81 -13.00
C TYR A 30 -5.74 6.35 -12.58
N LEU A 31 -5.55 6.08 -11.28
CA LEU A 31 -5.41 4.72 -10.78
C LEU A 31 -6.72 3.94 -10.88
N LEU A 32 -7.87 4.60 -10.65
CA LEU A 32 -9.19 3.97 -10.80
C LEU A 32 -9.42 3.43 -12.23
N ASP A 33 -8.91 4.13 -13.24
CA ASP A 33 -9.01 3.72 -14.64
C ASP A 33 -8.14 2.49 -14.96
N LEU A 34 -7.05 2.29 -14.23
CA LEU A 34 -6.16 1.12 -14.40
C LEU A 34 -6.74 -0.16 -13.76
N LEU A 35 -7.44 -0.02 -12.63
CA LEU A 35 -7.85 -1.16 -11.79
C LEU A 35 -8.95 -2.03 -12.43
N ASN A 36 -8.53 -3.12 -13.10
CA ASN A 36 -9.42 -4.16 -13.59
C ASN A 36 -8.77 -5.57 -13.55
N LEU A 37 -9.59 -6.62 -13.43
CA LEU A 37 -9.10 -8.02 -13.35
C LEU A 37 -8.61 -8.58 -14.70
N GLN A 38 -8.98 -7.98 -15.82
CA GLN A 38 -8.52 -8.47 -17.14
C GLN A 38 -7.06 -8.09 -17.40
N ALA A 39 -6.63 -6.93 -16.88
CA ALA A 39 -5.28 -6.41 -17.01
C ALA A 39 -4.36 -6.76 -15.82
N GLY A 40 -4.90 -7.32 -14.74
CA GLY A 40 -4.14 -7.54 -13.51
C GLY A 40 -4.76 -8.55 -12.56
N MET A 41 -3.98 -8.94 -11.55
CA MET A 41 -4.42 -9.83 -10.46
C MET A 41 -4.37 -9.10 -9.12
N VAL A 42 -5.34 -9.37 -8.25
CA VAL A 42 -5.35 -8.88 -6.87
C VAL A 42 -4.83 -9.97 -5.93
N TYR A 43 -3.99 -9.59 -4.97
CA TYR A 43 -3.52 -10.51 -3.94
C TYR A 43 -3.27 -9.80 -2.60
N THR A 44 -3.17 -10.61 -1.54
CA THR A 44 -2.80 -10.18 -0.20
C THR A 44 -1.86 -11.19 0.46
N PHE A 45 -1.29 -10.82 1.59
CA PHE A 45 -0.53 -11.70 2.46
C PHE A 45 -1.33 -11.96 3.73
N ALA A 46 -1.43 -13.22 4.13
CA ALA A 46 -2.12 -13.60 5.35
C ALA A 46 -1.56 -14.93 5.90
N PRO A 47 -1.86 -15.29 7.16
CA PRO A 47 -1.50 -16.60 7.68
C PRO A 47 -1.97 -17.77 6.80
N GLU A 48 -1.14 -18.80 6.73
CA GLU A 48 -1.52 -20.06 6.08
C GLU A 48 -2.72 -20.71 6.79
N GLY A 49 -3.71 -21.15 6.01
CA GLY A 49 -4.88 -21.88 6.51
C GLY A 49 -6.09 -21.01 6.87
N LEU A 50 -6.09 -19.72 6.53
CA LEU A 50 -7.31 -18.91 6.59
C LEU A 50 -8.33 -19.39 5.55
N SER A 51 -9.60 -19.43 5.94
CA SER A 51 -10.67 -19.78 5.00
C SER A 51 -10.87 -18.65 3.98
N HIS A 52 -11.33 -19.04 2.79
CA HIS A 52 -11.63 -18.10 1.71
C HIS A 52 -12.65 -17.05 2.16
N ASP A 53 -13.67 -17.45 2.93
CA ASP A 53 -14.72 -16.55 3.43
C ASP A 53 -14.19 -15.42 4.33
N ILE A 54 -13.17 -15.69 5.15
CA ILE A 54 -12.54 -14.68 6.02
C ILE A 54 -11.78 -13.66 5.17
N LEU A 55 -11.04 -14.15 4.17
CA LEU A 55 -10.32 -13.29 3.25
C LEU A 55 -11.29 -12.37 2.50
N HIS A 56 -12.44 -12.87 2.06
CA HIS A 56 -13.42 -12.12 1.27
C HIS A 56 -14.15 -11.00 2.01
N THR A 57 -14.17 -11.02 3.34
CA THR A 57 -15.04 -10.09 4.06
C THR A 57 -14.58 -8.64 3.98
N PHE A 58 -13.27 -8.34 4.00
CA PHE A 58 -12.57 -7.01 3.93
C PHE A 58 -13.25 -5.76 4.56
N ARG A 59 -14.37 -5.95 5.26
CA ARG A 59 -15.25 -5.05 6.00
C ARG A 59 -15.29 -5.44 7.47
N ALA A 60 -14.84 -6.67 7.78
CA ALA A 60 -14.61 -7.18 9.11
C ALA A 60 -13.14 -7.59 9.14
N SER A 61 -12.44 -7.11 10.15
CA SER A 61 -11.01 -7.25 10.41
C SER A 61 -10.46 -8.64 10.05
N ILE A 62 -9.32 -8.67 9.35
CA ILE A 62 -8.42 -9.84 9.33
C ILE A 62 -7.72 -9.97 10.70
N ALA A 63 -7.75 -8.90 11.50
CA ALA A 63 -7.37 -8.88 12.91
C ALA A 63 -8.31 -9.71 13.81
N PRO A 64 -7.79 -10.38 14.86
CA PRO A 64 -8.59 -10.74 16.02
C PRO A 64 -9.23 -9.48 16.58
N LYS A 65 -10.47 -9.57 17.08
CA LYS A 65 -10.91 -8.60 18.08
C LYS A 65 -9.84 -8.61 19.18
N ARG A 66 -9.06 -7.52 19.31
CA ARG A 66 -8.27 -7.24 20.53
C ARG A 66 -9.14 -7.62 21.70
N ASP A 67 -8.58 -8.38 22.65
CA ASP A 67 -9.22 -8.82 23.89
C ASP A 67 -10.08 -7.70 24.52
N MET A 68 -11.30 -7.57 24.05
CA MET A 68 -12.41 -6.96 24.75
C MET A 68 -12.93 -8.13 25.55
N GLY A 69 -12.60 -8.12 26.85
CA GLY A 69 -12.87 -9.22 27.78
C GLY A 69 -14.19 -9.93 27.46
N ALA A 70 -14.10 -11.27 27.48
CA ALA A 70 -15.19 -12.22 27.30
C ALA A 70 -16.60 -11.64 27.52
N PHE A 71 -17.37 -11.51 26.43
CA PHE A 71 -18.83 -11.52 26.51
C PHE A 71 -19.36 -12.56 25.52
N GLY A 72 -20.17 -13.48 26.03
CA GLY A 72 -20.36 -14.83 25.50
C GLY A 72 -21.44 -15.05 24.42
N CYS A 73 -21.31 -16.27 23.87
CA CYS A 73 -22.22 -17.22 23.21
C CYS A 73 -23.56 -16.82 22.56
N ASP A 74 -23.72 -17.28 21.31
CA ASP A 74 -24.98 -17.85 20.78
C ASP A 74 -24.76 -19.09 19.87
N GLY A 75 -24.84 -20.28 20.47
CA GLY A 75 -25.54 -21.46 19.92
C GLY A 75 -25.20 -22.09 18.55
N THR A 76 -24.34 -21.54 17.70
CA THR A 76 -24.11 -22.04 16.32
C THR A 76 -22.68 -22.52 16.04
N GLY A 77 -21.80 -22.45 17.04
CA GLY A 77 -20.65 -23.35 17.15
C GLY A 77 -19.57 -23.28 16.04
N LEU A 78 -19.49 -22.23 15.22
CA LEU A 78 -18.31 -22.01 14.39
C LEU A 78 -17.33 -21.08 15.12
N LEU A 79 -16.45 -21.69 15.92
CA LEU A 79 -15.27 -21.04 16.49
C LEU A 79 -14.30 -20.73 15.35
N LEU A 80 -14.38 -19.52 14.79
CA LEU A 80 -13.32 -18.95 13.97
C LEU A 80 -12.10 -18.78 14.87
N ARG A 81 -11.08 -19.63 14.68
CA ARG A 81 -9.76 -19.40 15.27
C ARG A 81 -9.27 -18.05 14.74
N SER A 82 -9.37 -17.00 15.56
CA SER A 82 -8.64 -15.77 15.28
C SER A 82 -7.16 -16.09 15.46
N ALA A 83 -6.46 -16.28 14.35
CA ALA A 83 -5.01 -16.26 14.39
C ALA A 83 -4.61 -14.86 14.83
N SER A 84 -4.05 -14.71 16.03
CA SER A 84 -3.34 -13.48 16.40
C SER A 84 -2.16 -13.37 15.44
N VAL A 85 -2.36 -12.63 14.35
CA VAL A 85 -1.27 -12.30 13.45
C VAL A 85 -0.46 -11.23 14.12
N ASP A 86 0.84 -11.45 14.19
CA ASP A 86 1.74 -10.38 14.55
C ASP A 86 1.76 -9.41 13.37
N ASP A 87 1.21 -8.20 13.56
CA ASP A 87 1.16 -7.13 12.55
C ASP A 87 2.53 -6.93 11.88
N SER A 88 3.62 -7.16 12.63
CA SER A 88 4.99 -7.06 12.11
C SER A 88 5.28 -8.05 11.00
N ALA A 89 4.70 -9.25 11.02
CA ALA A 89 4.93 -10.28 9.99
C ALA A 89 4.20 -9.97 8.67
N LEU A 90 3.01 -9.37 8.75
CA LEU A 90 2.28 -8.89 7.57
C LEU A 90 2.97 -7.67 6.96
N GLN A 91 3.38 -6.74 7.80
CA GLN A 91 4.14 -5.56 7.38
C GLN A 91 5.49 -5.96 6.77
N GLU A 92 6.19 -6.95 7.32
CA GLU A 92 7.41 -7.49 6.75
C GLU A 92 7.16 -8.13 5.38
N ALA A 93 6.11 -8.94 5.21
CA ALA A 93 5.77 -9.54 3.92
C ALA A 93 5.49 -8.46 2.85
N ALA A 94 4.72 -7.43 3.20
CA ALA A 94 4.47 -6.29 2.31
C ALA A 94 5.75 -5.51 1.97
N SER A 95 6.60 -5.27 2.98
CA SER A 95 7.88 -4.57 2.79
C SER A 95 8.83 -5.36 1.89
N ARG A 96 8.84 -6.70 2.00
CA ARG A 96 9.60 -7.58 1.10
C ARG A 96 9.08 -7.54 -0.33
N GLU A 97 7.77 -7.41 -0.54
CA GLU A 97 7.20 -7.24 -1.88
C GLU A 97 7.68 -5.92 -2.54
N VAL A 98 7.68 -4.81 -1.77
CA VAL A 98 8.22 -3.53 -2.23
C VAL A 98 9.73 -3.63 -2.50
N GLN A 99 10.49 -4.28 -1.61
CA GLN A 99 11.92 -4.51 -1.80
C GLN A 99 12.23 -5.29 -3.07
N ALA A 100 11.50 -6.40 -3.30
CA ALA A 100 11.65 -7.23 -4.49
C ALA A 100 11.37 -6.43 -5.77
N PHE A 101 10.37 -5.55 -5.74
CA PHE A 101 10.11 -4.64 -6.85
C PHE A 101 11.30 -3.68 -7.07
N LEU A 102 11.70 -2.92 -6.04
CA LEU A 102 12.76 -1.90 -6.18
C LEU A 102 14.12 -2.47 -6.63
N THR A 103 14.45 -3.69 -6.21
CA THR A 103 15.71 -4.37 -6.58
C THR A 103 15.71 -4.96 -7.99
N CYS A 104 14.55 -5.13 -8.62
CA CYS A 104 14.44 -5.80 -9.91
C CYS A 104 14.98 -4.95 -11.08
N HIS A 105 14.92 -3.62 -10.99
CA HIS A 105 15.43 -2.72 -12.03
C HIS A 105 15.80 -1.36 -11.44
N SER A 106 16.84 -0.72 -11.96
CA SER A 106 17.28 0.63 -11.55
C SER A 106 16.24 1.74 -11.80
N LYS A 107 15.17 1.43 -12.52
CA LYS A 107 14.09 2.37 -12.88
C LYS A 107 12.83 2.16 -12.04
N HIS A 108 12.84 1.18 -11.15
CA HIS A 108 11.72 0.92 -10.27
C HIS A 108 11.68 1.96 -9.15
N VAL A 109 10.50 2.56 -9.00
CA VAL A 109 10.19 3.53 -7.97
C VAL A 109 8.90 3.10 -7.30
N ALA A 110 8.82 3.29 -5.99
CA ALA A 110 7.59 3.13 -5.22
C ALA A 110 7.20 4.49 -4.64
N VAL A 111 5.92 4.83 -4.73
CA VAL A 111 5.34 6.07 -4.20
C VAL A 111 4.15 5.74 -3.33
N PHE A 112 4.01 6.42 -2.19
CA PHE A 112 2.92 6.26 -1.23
C PHE A 112 2.32 7.62 -0.91
N ALA A 113 1.02 7.76 -1.13
CA ALA A 113 0.30 9.02 -0.95
C ALA A 113 0.14 9.35 0.53
N GLU A 114 0.52 10.56 0.94
CA GLU A 114 0.40 11.00 2.32
C GLU A 114 -0.90 11.73 2.60
N GLN A 115 -1.61 11.36 3.66
CA GLN A 115 -2.98 11.80 3.96
C GLN A 115 -3.13 13.20 4.55
N LEU A 116 -2.15 13.71 5.31
CA LEU A 116 -2.31 14.96 6.07
C LEU A 116 -1.70 16.18 5.36
N HIS A 117 -2.58 17.10 4.96
CA HIS A 117 -2.22 18.37 4.34
C HIS A 117 -1.98 19.44 5.41
N SER A 118 -0.73 19.71 5.78
CA SER A 118 -0.35 21.04 6.29
C SER A 118 1.14 21.34 6.13
N ALA A 119 1.49 22.61 5.93
CA ALA A 119 2.87 23.06 5.87
C ALA A 119 3.68 22.72 7.15
N ARG A 120 3.02 22.72 8.32
CA ARG A 120 3.63 22.26 9.59
C ARG A 120 3.94 20.76 9.58
N HIS A 121 3.13 19.98 8.87
CA HIS A 121 3.31 18.54 8.72
C HIS A 121 4.50 18.22 7.82
N LEU A 122 4.70 18.96 6.72
CA LEU A 122 5.89 18.86 5.87
C LEU A 122 7.20 19.06 6.64
N SER A 123 7.27 20.08 7.51
CA SER A 123 8.45 20.32 8.35
C SER A 123 8.69 19.21 9.39
N HIS A 124 7.63 18.51 9.81
CA HIS A 124 7.75 17.34 10.68
C HIS A 124 8.26 16.12 9.91
N LEU A 125 7.71 15.87 8.72
CA LEU A 125 8.10 14.75 7.85
C LEU A 125 9.58 14.83 7.43
N GLN A 126 10.10 16.03 7.18
CA GLN A 126 11.52 16.23 6.86
C GLN A 126 12.49 15.86 8.00
N LYS A 127 11.99 15.70 9.23
CA LYS A 127 12.80 15.20 10.36
C LYS A 127 13.02 13.70 10.30
N HIS A 128 12.14 12.98 9.60
CA HIS A 128 12.31 11.56 9.34
C HIS A 128 13.28 11.38 8.16
N ASP A 129 14.03 10.28 8.13
CA ASP A 129 14.87 9.93 6.99
C ASP A 129 14.03 9.33 5.85
N VAL A 130 13.13 10.16 5.30
CA VAL A 130 12.21 9.83 4.22
C VAL A 130 12.42 10.79 3.05
N ARG A 131 12.07 10.34 1.85
CA ARG A 131 12.11 11.14 0.62
C ARG A 131 10.68 11.46 0.19
N LEU A 132 10.48 12.69 -0.28
CA LEU A 132 9.17 13.26 -0.55
C LEU A 132 9.06 13.76 -1.99
N MET A 133 7.93 13.47 -2.62
CA MET A 133 7.45 14.11 -3.85
C MET A 133 6.29 15.03 -3.47
N VAL A 134 6.22 16.21 -4.08
CA VAL A 134 5.17 17.20 -3.81
C VAL A 134 4.54 17.64 -5.11
N LEU A 135 3.23 17.51 -5.23
CA LEU A 135 2.44 18.02 -6.35
C LEU A 135 1.38 18.96 -5.80
N ASN A 136 1.45 20.25 -6.11
CA ASN A 136 0.59 21.26 -5.50
C ASN A 136 0.69 21.20 -3.96
N GLU A 137 -0.38 20.78 -3.28
CA GLU A 137 -0.44 20.59 -1.81
C GLU A 137 -0.40 19.11 -1.40
N GLU A 138 -0.26 18.20 -2.36
CA GLU A 138 -0.22 16.76 -2.15
C GLU A 138 1.22 16.30 -1.90
N VAL A 139 1.41 15.56 -0.82
CA VAL A 139 2.69 14.98 -0.46
C VAL A 139 2.64 13.48 -0.70
N TYR A 140 3.75 12.96 -1.19
CA TYR A 140 3.95 11.56 -1.48
C TYR A 140 5.31 11.12 -0.93
N PHE A 141 5.37 10.01 -0.22
CA PHE A 141 6.64 9.38 0.11
C PHE A 141 7.12 8.59 -1.10
N PHE A 142 8.41 8.62 -1.40
CA PHE A 142 8.96 7.80 -2.48
C PHE A 142 10.20 7.01 -2.05
N LEU A 143 10.41 5.89 -2.74
CA LEU A 143 11.53 4.98 -2.60
C LEU A 143 12.07 4.62 -3.98
N THR A 144 13.39 4.53 -4.09
CA THR A 144 14.11 4.10 -5.29
C THR A 144 14.91 2.83 -5.00
N GLY A 145 15.65 2.31 -5.99
CA GLY A 145 16.59 1.21 -5.75
C GLY A 145 17.64 1.49 -4.66
N GLU A 146 18.01 2.76 -4.42
CA GLU A 146 18.91 3.14 -3.31
C GLU A 146 18.28 2.96 -1.93
N ASP A 147 16.95 2.91 -1.89
CA ASP A 147 16.15 2.80 -0.67
C ASP A 147 15.66 1.37 -0.44
N ALA A 148 16.13 0.40 -1.24
CA ALA A 148 15.73 -1.01 -1.18
C ALA A 148 16.25 -1.78 0.05
N ASP A 149 16.56 -1.07 1.13
CA ASP A 149 16.80 -1.64 2.45
C ASP A 149 15.46 -1.86 3.17
N LEU A 150 15.32 -3.04 3.80
CA LEU A 150 14.05 -3.43 4.41
C LEU A 150 13.63 -2.51 5.55
N SER A 151 14.59 -2.05 6.36
CA SER A 151 14.30 -1.14 7.48
C SER A 151 13.85 0.23 6.99
N ARG A 152 14.43 0.71 5.88
CA ARG A 152 14.04 1.97 5.25
C ARG A 152 12.65 1.90 4.64
N ILE A 153 12.33 0.80 3.95
CA ILE A 153 10.98 0.54 3.42
C ILE A 153 9.96 0.51 4.56
N GLN A 154 10.23 -0.27 5.62
CA GLN A 154 9.35 -0.37 6.79
C GLN A 154 9.12 0.98 7.46
N ASN A 155 10.18 1.78 7.63
CA ASN A 155 10.08 3.13 8.17
C ASN A 155 9.19 4.01 7.28
N THR A 156 9.41 4.04 5.97
CA THR A 156 8.57 4.83 5.04
C THR A 156 7.11 4.39 5.08
N LEU A 157 6.84 3.07 5.05
CA LEU A 157 5.49 2.55 5.16
C LEU A 157 4.85 2.89 6.51
N SER A 158 5.60 2.82 7.61
CA SER A 158 5.10 3.19 8.94
C SER A 158 4.77 4.68 9.05
N VAL A 159 5.52 5.54 8.38
CA VAL A 159 5.26 6.99 8.38
C VAL A 159 4.07 7.33 7.47
N ALA A 160 3.91 6.60 6.35
CA ALA A 160 2.81 6.78 5.42
C ALA A 160 1.48 6.14 5.86
N ASN A 161 1.53 5.10 6.71
CA ASN A 161 0.35 4.33 7.10
C ASN A 161 -0.44 5.07 8.17
N VAL A 162 -1.45 5.82 7.75
CA VAL A 162 -2.41 6.49 8.62
C VAL A 162 -3.64 5.57 8.82
N PRO A 163 -4.21 5.45 10.04
CA PRO A 163 -5.27 4.47 10.31
C PRO A 163 -6.56 4.65 9.52
N THR A 164 -6.86 5.86 9.03
CA THR A 164 -8.05 6.15 8.22
C THR A 164 -7.88 7.50 7.51
N PRO A 165 -8.07 7.60 6.17
CA PRO A 165 -8.29 6.52 5.19
C PRO A 165 -7.15 5.48 5.10
N PRO A 166 -7.28 4.39 4.32
CA PRO A 166 -6.19 3.42 4.14
C PRO A 166 -5.02 3.98 3.32
N LEU A 167 -3.80 3.45 3.53
CA LEU A 167 -2.62 3.76 2.72
C LEU A 167 -2.91 3.53 1.23
N VAL A 168 -2.42 4.41 0.36
CA VAL A 168 -2.44 4.21 -1.10
C VAL A 168 -1.03 4.35 -1.65
N GLY A 169 -0.57 3.39 -2.44
CA GLY A 169 0.73 3.43 -3.08
C GLY A 169 0.75 2.85 -4.48
N VAL A 170 1.78 3.20 -5.23
CA VAL A 170 2.03 2.75 -6.59
C VAL A 170 3.49 2.38 -6.78
N LEU A 171 3.73 1.27 -7.44
CA LEU A 171 5.05 0.78 -7.83
C LEU A 171 5.10 0.83 -9.35
N PHE A 172 6.06 1.56 -9.90
CA PHE A 172 6.09 1.89 -11.32
C PHE A 172 7.52 1.93 -11.88
N LEU A 173 7.60 1.88 -13.21
CA LEU A 173 8.82 2.13 -13.97
C LEU A 173 8.89 3.62 -14.31
N ALA A 174 9.83 4.32 -13.72
CA ALA A 174 10.09 5.73 -14.01
C ALA A 174 10.90 5.91 -15.30
N SER A 175 10.74 7.05 -15.97
CA SER A 175 11.61 7.48 -17.06
C SER A 175 12.97 7.94 -16.52
N ASP A 176 13.94 8.05 -17.42
CA ASP A 176 15.26 8.61 -17.06
C ASP A 176 15.15 10.07 -16.60
N ARG A 177 14.18 10.84 -17.12
CA ARG A 177 13.93 12.23 -16.72
C ARG A 177 13.50 12.30 -15.26
N LEU A 178 12.53 11.49 -14.83
CA LEU A 178 12.04 11.52 -13.46
C LEU A 178 13.08 10.95 -12.49
N LEU A 179 13.79 9.88 -12.86
CA LEU A 179 14.85 9.28 -12.03
C LEU A 179 15.99 10.23 -11.73
N GLN A 180 16.43 11.02 -12.72
CA GLN A 180 17.48 12.02 -12.51
C GLN A 180 17.12 13.04 -11.43
N ARG A 181 15.82 13.33 -11.25
CA ARG A 181 15.32 14.25 -10.23
C ARG A 181 15.17 13.58 -8.87
N CYS A 182 14.95 12.26 -8.85
CA CYS A 182 14.82 11.47 -7.62
C CYS A 182 16.18 11.14 -6.99
N TRP A 183 17.22 10.94 -7.80
CA TRP A 183 18.53 10.51 -7.32
C TRP A 183 19.18 11.52 -6.39
N GLY A 184 19.65 11.03 -5.23
CA GLY A 184 20.32 11.84 -4.21
C GLY A 184 19.46 12.96 -3.60
N THR A 185 18.17 13.03 -3.92
CA THR A 185 17.31 14.17 -3.59
C THR A 185 16.25 13.75 -2.57
N ARG A 186 16.06 14.56 -1.52
CA ARG A 186 15.04 14.30 -0.48
C ARG A 186 13.67 14.87 -0.80
N LEU A 187 13.59 15.88 -1.68
CA LEU A 187 12.35 16.56 -2.03
C LEU A 187 12.30 16.80 -3.54
N VAL A 188 11.26 16.31 -4.20
CA VAL A 188 11.04 16.46 -5.64
C VAL A 188 9.69 17.13 -5.87
N GLU A 189 9.67 18.29 -6.52
CA GLU A 189 8.42 18.95 -6.91
C GLU A 189 7.90 18.36 -8.22
N LEU A 190 6.77 17.66 -8.21
CA LEU A 190 6.17 17.08 -9.40
C LEU A 190 5.41 18.13 -10.22
N GLN A 191 5.30 17.86 -11.51
CA GLN A 191 4.45 18.55 -12.48
C GLN A 191 3.37 17.59 -13.01
N GLU A 192 2.34 18.11 -13.68
CA GLU A 192 1.27 17.28 -14.26
C GLU A 192 1.80 16.22 -15.24
N ASP A 193 2.82 16.56 -16.05
CA ASP A 193 3.47 15.59 -16.95
C ASP A 193 4.07 14.39 -16.19
N ASP A 194 4.59 14.62 -14.97
CA ASP A 194 5.14 13.55 -14.15
C ASP A 194 4.04 12.59 -13.67
N VAL A 195 2.81 13.07 -13.46
CA VAL A 195 1.66 12.22 -13.12
C VAL A 195 1.35 11.25 -14.24
N HIS A 196 1.27 11.75 -15.48
CA HIS A 196 1.04 10.89 -16.64
C HIS A 196 2.14 9.84 -16.79
N GLU A 197 3.39 10.23 -16.56
CA GLU A 197 4.52 9.31 -16.57
C GLU A 197 4.37 8.22 -15.49
N ILE A 198 4.11 8.61 -14.23
CA ILE A 198 3.91 7.68 -13.11
C ILE A 198 2.81 6.68 -13.45
N VAL A 199 1.63 7.17 -13.86
CA VAL A 199 0.45 6.35 -14.18
C VAL A 199 0.77 5.38 -15.31
N SER A 200 1.41 5.83 -16.38
CA SER A 200 1.78 4.98 -17.53
C SER A 200 2.81 3.88 -17.16
N GLY A 201 3.63 4.16 -16.14
CA GLY A 201 4.65 3.24 -15.64
C GLY A 201 4.14 2.25 -14.60
N VAL A 202 2.92 2.41 -14.07
CA VAL A 202 2.39 1.60 -12.96
C VAL A 202 2.45 0.11 -13.30
N LYS A 203 2.98 -0.68 -12.38
CA LYS A 203 3.02 -2.14 -12.42
C LYS A 203 2.26 -2.76 -11.26
N VAL A 204 2.26 -2.09 -10.10
CA VAL A 204 1.50 -2.53 -8.92
C VAL A 204 0.85 -1.33 -8.26
N VAL A 205 -0.41 -1.48 -7.86
CA VAL A 205 -1.13 -0.57 -6.96
C VAL A 205 -1.25 -1.26 -5.61
N VAL A 206 -0.95 -0.52 -4.55
CA VAL A 206 -0.96 -1.00 -3.15
C VAL A 206 -2.03 -0.21 -2.39
N ILE A 207 -2.92 -0.91 -1.70
CA ILE A 207 -3.94 -0.30 -0.84
C ILE A 207 -3.84 -0.95 0.55
N GLY A 208 -3.77 -0.15 1.61
CA GLY A 208 -3.86 -0.63 2.98
C GLY A 208 -5.22 -1.29 3.23
N ALA A 209 -5.25 -2.39 3.96
CA ALA A 209 -6.50 -3.01 4.37
C ALA A 209 -7.23 -2.12 5.39
N TYR A 210 -8.55 -2.28 5.50
CA TYR A 210 -9.40 -1.43 6.34
C TYR A 210 -9.08 -1.52 7.83
N ASP A 211 -8.54 -2.65 8.28
CA ASP A 211 -8.07 -2.84 9.66
C ASP A 211 -6.70 -2.22 9.93
N GLY A 212 -6.01 -1.71 8.90
CA GLY A 212 -4.69 -1.09 9.01
C GLY A 212 -3.54 -2.07 9.18
N GLU A 213 -3.81 -3.38 9.18
CA GLU A 213 -2.84 -4.44 9.50
C GLU A 213 -2.35 -5.19 8.24
N GLY A 214 -3.13 -5.14 7.16
CA GLY A 214 -2.83 -5.82 5.90
C GLY A 214 -2.68 -4.89 4.69
N PHE A 215 -2.34 -5.48 3.55
CA PHE A 215 -2.23 -4.78 2.27
C PHE A 215 -2.86 -5.59 1.14
N LEU A 216 -3.45 -4.88 0.18
CA LEU A 216 -3.93 -5.39 -1.09
C LEU A 216 -3.02 -4.89 -2.20
N PHE A 217 -2.60 -5.81 -3.05
CA PHE A 217 -1.77 -5.53 -4.21
C PHE A 217 -2.56 -5.89 -5.46
N TRP A 218 -2.79 -4.92 -6.33
CA TRP A 218 -3.19 -5.18 -7.71
C TRP A 218 -1.97 -5.07 -8.59
N ARG A 219 -1.64 -6.13 -9.32
CA ARG A 219 -0.45 -6.19 -10.19
C ARG A 219 -0.85 -6.48 -11.62
N ILE A 220 -0.31 -5.71 -12.56
CA ILE A 220 -0.49 -5.94 -13.99
C ILE A 220 0.05 -7.33 -14.37
N ILE A 221 -0.72 -8.05 -15.19
CA ILE A 221 -0.26 -9.27 -15.83
C ILE A 221 0.53 -8.84 -17.07
N GLY A 222 1.84 -9.05 -17.02
CA GLY A 222 2.76 -8.80 -18.14
C GLY A 222 2.78 -9.94 -19.13
#